data_AF-A0A819PWN9-F1
#
_entry.id   AF-A0A819PWN9-F1
#
_cell.length_a   1.000
_cell.length_b   1.000
_cell.length_c   1.000
_cell.angle_alpha   90.00
_cell.angle_beta   90.00
_cell.angle_gamma   90.00
#
_symmetry.space_group_name_H-M   'P 1'
#
loop_
_entity.id
_entity.type
_entity.pdbx_description
1 polymer ?
#
loop_
_entity_poly.entity_id
_entity_poly.type
_entity_poly.pdbx_seq_one_letter_code
_entity_poly.pdbx_strand_id
1 'polypeptide(L)'
;MRLITPLTFIIFLLFSITNVELTSSKDRFRIFIRNVASTFHANWRQHFVSERPFIKNRFKLTNNGTHYNSSDFIYPMILTVGSCLVHRNLKVARARYNFSITYVDILNMDYDELPTDWAYENKNTARVACRQVLKSVRQKRLFNRNLIEIISEKIYKAWIKRNAHRASNQLILPYKYLPENEKDKDRRAMLIACRLYNELHLYRYFRTTPIHLIEPSIE
;
A
#
# COMPACT_ATOMS: atom_id res chain seq x y z
N MET A 1 17.41 -15.79 -51.03
CA MET A 1 16.86 -14.99 -49.92
C MET A 1 15.35 -14.97 -50.01
N ARG A 2 14.61 -15.07 -48.88
CA ARG A 2 13.18 -14.70 -48.85
C ARG A 2 13.08 -13.22 -48.49
N LEU A 3 12.54 -12.41 -49.40
CA LEU A 3 12.28 -10.99 -49.13
C LEU A 3 11.17 -10.85 -48.09
N ILE A 4 11.44 -10.12 -47.00
CA ILE A 4 10.41 -9.72 -46.04
C ILE A 4 9.51 -8.71 -46.75
N THR A 5 8.22 -9.00 -46.87
CA THR A 5 7.27 -8.07 -47.52
C THR A 5 7.08 -6.83 -46.64
N PRO A 6 6.84 -5.64 -47.21
CA PRO A 6 6.64 -4.42 -46.42
C PRO A 6 5.51 -4.57 -45.39
N LEU A 7 4.46 -5.33 -45.73
CA LEU A 7 3.36 -5.65 -44.81
C LEU A 7 3.83 -6.45 -43.58
N THR A 8 4.69 -7.46 -43.75
CA THR A 8 5.21 -8.24 -42.61
C THR A 8 6.18 -7.44 -41.76
N PHE A 9 6.97 -6.54 -42.36
CA PHE A 9 7.81 -5.59 -41.62
C PHE A 9 6.96 -4.63 -40.77
N ILE A 10 5.89 -4.05 -41.33
CA ILE A 10 4.96 -3.16 -40.61
C ILE A 10 4.29 -3.88 -39.43
N ILE A 11 3.83 -5.13 -39.63
CA ILE A 11 3.22 -5.93 -38.55
C ILE A 11 4.22 -6.19 -37.42
N PHE A 12 5.47 -6.54 -37.74
CA PHE A 12 6.52 -6.69 -36.72
C PHE A 12 6.83 -5.38 -35.98
N LEU A 13 6.83 -4.24 -36.67
CA LEU A 13 7.06 -2.93 -36.06
C LEU A 13 5.94 -2.58 -35.06
N LEU A 14 4.68 -2.75 -35.47
CA LEU A 14 3.50 -2.51 -34.63
C LEU A 14 3.45 -3.44 -33.41
N PHE A 15 3.79 -4.72 -33.60
CA PHE A 15 3.88 -5.68 -32.50
C PHE A 15 5.01 -5.35 -31.53
N SER A 16 6.15 -4.86 -32.02
CA SER A 16 7.27 -4.43 -31.19
C SER A 16 6.91 -3.20 -30.37
N ILE A 17 6.35 -2.16 -31.00
CA ILE A 17 5.93 -0.91 -30.35
C ILE A 17 4.88 -1.17 -29.26
N THR A 18 3.84 -1.95 -29.56
CA THR A 18 2.77 -2.23 -28.59
C THR A 18 3.25 -3.05 -27.39
N ASN A 19 4.19 -3.98 -27.57
CA ASN A 19 4.82 -4.69 -26.45
C ASN A 19 5.68 -3.76 -25.57
N VAL A 20 6.46 -2.84 -26.18
CA VAL A 20 7.29 -1.86 -25.45
C VAL A 20 6.45 -0.84 -24.67
N GLU A 21 5.33 -0.35 -25.23
CA GLU A 21 4.39 0.48 -24.47
C GLU A 21 3.79 -0.30 -23.29
N LEU A 22 3.45 -1.57 -23.49
CA LEU A 22 2.81 -2.40 -22.47
C LEU A 22 3.75 -2.79 -21.32
N THR A 23 5.03 -3.05 -21.57
CA THR A 23 6.04 -3.29 -20.51
C THR A 23 6.31 -2.00 -19.75
N SER A 24 6.62 -0.90 -20.44
CA SER A 24 6.83 0.43 -19.84
C SER A 24 5.67 0.85 -18.93
N SER A 25 4.43 0.66 -19.39
CA SER A 25 3.21 0.93 -18.61
C SER A 25 3.09 0.06 -17.35
N LYS A 26 3.43 -1.23 -17.42
CA LYS A 26 3.47 -2.15 -16.26
C LYS A 26 4.54 -1.73 -15.24
N ASP A 27 5.71 -1.30 -15.70
CA ASP A 27 6.82 -0.93 -14.82
C ASP A 27 6.66 0.44 -14.18
N ARG A 28 6.14 1.45 -14.92
CA ARG A 28 5.67 2.70 -14.32
C ARG A 28 4.62 2.46 -13.24
N PHE A 29 3.71 1.50 -13.44
CA PHE A 29 2.72 1.13 -12.44
C PHE A 29 3.33 0.40 -11.22
N ARG A 30 4.34 -0.46 -11.41
CA ARG A 30 5.10 -1.09 -10.31
C ARG A 30 5.84 -0.05 -9.47
N ILE A 31 6.50 0.92 -10.11
CA ILE A 31 7.20 2.04 -9.45
C ILE A 31 6.21 2.90 -8.65
N PHE A 32 5.06 3.26 -9.24
CA PHE A 32 4.00 4.02 -8.55
C PHE A 32 3.55 3.32 -7.26
N ILE A 33 3.34 2.00 -7.29
CA ILE A 33 2.97 1.22 -6.09
C ILE A 33 4.08 1.24 -5.03
N ARG A 34 5.35 1.05 -5.42
CA ARG A 34 6.49 1.09 -4.48
C ARG A 34 6.61 2.46 -3.83
N ASN A 35 6.49 3.53 -4.61
CA ASN A 35 6.60 4.89 -4.09
C ASN A 35 5.45 5.21 -3.12
N VAL A 36 4.20 4.84 -3.44
CA VAL A 36 3.06 5.04 -2.51
C VAL A 36 3.23 4.24 -1.21
N ALA A 37 3.71 2.99 -1.29
CA ALA A 37 3.94 2.16 -0.10
C ALA A 37 5.09 2.72 0.77
N SER A 38 6.19 3.16 0.15
CA SER A 38 7.35 3.72 0.84
C SER A 38 7.06 5.10 1.44
N THR A 39 6.45 6.01 0.68
CA THR A 39 6.04 7.33 1.18
C THR A 39 5.04 7.23 2.32
N PHE A 40 4.08 6.30 2.30
CA PHE A 40 3.23 6.09 3.47
C PHE A 40 4.05 5.66 4.69
N HIS A 41 4.93 4.66 4.53
CA HIS A 41 5.74 4.15 5.64
C HIS A 41 6.62 5.27 6.24
N ALA A 42 7.28 6.07 5.39
CA ALA A 42 8.05 7.23 5.81
C ALA A 42 7.19 8.28 6.55
N ASN A 43 6.04 8.68 6.00
CA ASN A 43 5.11 9.61 6.64
C ASN A 43 4.61 9.08 7.99
N TRP A 44 4.35 7.77 8.08
CA TRP A 44 3.91 7.11 9.32
C TRP A 44 5.03 7.10 10.37
N ARG A 45 6.28 6.75 10.01
CA ARG A 45 7.45 6.86 10.90
C ARG A 45 7.59 8.27 11.45
N GLN A 46 7.59 9.28 10.59
CA GLN A 46 7.72 10.69 10.99
C GLN A 46 6.63 11.10 11.98
N HIS A 47 5.36 10.77 11.68
CA HIS A 47 4.22 11.07 12.54
C HIS A 47 4.31 10.38 13.92
N PHE A 48 4.65 9.09 13.96
CA PHE A 48 4.77 8.35 15.22
C PHE A 48 5.94 8.86 16.06
N VAL A 49 7.09 9.17 15.44
CA VAL A 49 8.25 9.76 16.13
C VAL A 49 7.92 11.16 16.65
N SER A 50 7.14 11.97 15.92
CA SER A 50 6.71 13.29 16.42
C SER A 50 5.74 13.22 17.61
N GLU A 51 4.86 12.21 17.67
CA GLU A 51 3.97 12.02 18.82
C GLU A 51 4.67 11.35 20.01
N ARG A 52 5.65 10.47 19.75
CA ARG A 52 6.19 9.52 20.74
C ARG A 52 7.70 9.31 20.58
N PRO A 53 8.52 10.37 20.70
CA PRO A 53 9.95 10.35 20.32
C PRO A 53 10.82 9.36 21.11
N PHE A 54 10.37 8.89 22.28
CA PHE A 54 11.12 7.97 23.14
C PHE A 54 10.76 6.48 22.95
N ILE A 55 9.77 6.13 22.12
CA ILE A 55 9.35 4.75 21.91
C ILE A 55 10.20 4.06 20.83
N LYS A 56 10.63 2.82 21.12
CA LYS A 56 11.29 1.89 20.19
C LYS A 56 10.32 0.73 19.93
N ASN A 57 10.03 0.39 18.68
CA ASN A 57 8.94 -0.53 18.31
C ASN A 57 9.48 -1.86 17.82
N ARG A 58 10.00 -2.64 18.77
CA ARG A 58 10.78 -3.86 18.52
C ARG A 58 9.89 -5.10 18.47
N PHE A 59 9.71 -5.66 17.27
CA PHE A 59 9.02 -6.93 17.06
C PHE A 59 9.98 -8.11 17.13
N LYS A 60 9.49 -9.26 17.62
CA LYS A 60 10.25 -10.51 17.70
C LYS A 60 9.92 -11.43 16.53
N LEU A 61 10.92 -11.70 15.69
CA LEU A 61 10.82 -12.71 14.63
C LEU A 61 11.12 -14.11 15.18
N THR A 62 10.56 -15.13 14.54
CA THR A 62 11.03 -16.52 14.67
C THR A 62 12.04 -16.86 13.57
N ASN A 63 12.82 -17.92 13.76
CA ASN A 63 13.98 -18.27 12.92
C ASN A 63 13.66 -18.49 11.43
N ASN A 64 12.40 -18.74 11.08
CA ASN A 64 11.95 -18.90 9.69
C ASN A 64 11.65 -17.57 8.98
N GLY A 65 11.68 -16.43 9.69
CA GLY A 65 11.38 -15.09 9.16
C GLY A 65 9.91 -14.81 8.84
N THR A 66 9.04 -15.82 8.84
CA THR A 66 7.63 -15.75 8.41
C THR A 66 6.60 -15.62 9.52
N HIS A 67 7.00 -15.80 10.78
CA HIS A 67 6.08 -15.85 11.92
C HIS A 67 6.60 -15.04 13.11
N TYR A 68 5.67 -14.35 13.76
CA TYR A 68 5.91 -13.40 14.85
C TYR A 68 5.46 -14.02 16.17
N ASN A 69 6.13 -13.68 17.27
CA ASN A 69 5.56 -13.88 18.61
C ASN A 69 5.28 -12.52 19.22
N SER A 70 4.03 -12.31 19.60
CA SER A 70 3.36 -11.02 19.81
C SER A 70 2.61 -10.99 21.14
N SER A 71 3.12 -11.72 22.13
CA SER A 71 2.75 -11.57 23.55
C SER A 71 2.87 -10.13 24.04
N ASP A 72 3.78 -9.36 23.43
CA ASP A 72 4.18 -8.03 23.84
C ASP A 72 3.97 -7.02 22.70
N PHE A 73 3.40 -5.86 23.07
CA PHE A 73 3.10 -4.68 22.25
C PHE A 73 1.90 -4.73 21.28
N ILE A 74 1.04 -3.71 21.43
CA ILE A 74 -0.07 -3.39 20.54
C ILE A 74 0.13 -1.95 20.06
N TYR A 75 0.59 -1.75 18.82
CA TYR A 75 0.63 -0.42 18.19
C TYR A 75 -0.10 -0.43 16.83
N PRO A 76 -0.91 0.60 16.52
CA PRO A 76 -1.86 0.56 15.40
C PRO A 76 -1.24 0.95 14.06
N MET A 77 -0.41 0.07 13.50
CA MET A 77 0.22 0.28 12.20
C MET A 77 0.15 -0.94 11.28
N ILE A 78 -0.66 -0.81 10.24
CA ILE A 78 -0.43 -1.30 8.87
C ILE A 78 -0.94 -0.16 7.95
N LEU A 79 -0.64 -0.18 6.65
CA LEU A 79 -1.21 0.72 5.62
C LEU A 79 -2.73 0.51 5.40
N THR A 80 -3.50 0.22 6.45
CA THR A 80 -4.91 -0.18 6.44
C THR A 80 -5.55 0.09 7.78
N VAL A 81 -6.87 0.16 7.79
CA VAL A 81 -7.70 -0.15 8.97
C VAL A 81 -7.12 -1.38 9.68
N GLY A 82 -6.87 -1.22 10.97
CA GLY A 82 -6.36 -2.23 11.88
C GLY A 82 -4.94 -2.00 12.38
N SER A 83 -4.83 -1.79 13.68
CA SER A 83 -3.98 -2.69 14.47
C SER A 83 -4.39 -4.13 14.17
N CYS A 84 -3.67 -4.81 13.27
CA CYS A 84 -3.60 -6.26 13.36
C CYS A 84 -3.11 -6.58 14.78
N LEU A 85 -3.98 -7.14 15.62
CA LEU A 85 -3.53 -8.04 16.67
C LEU A 85 -2.93 -9.24 15.95
N VAL A 86 -1.66 -9.12 15.56
CA VAL A 86 -0.85 -10.24 15.12
C VAL A 86 -0.95 -11.26 16.25
N HIS A 87 -1.73 -12.31 16.02
CA HIS A 87 -2.07 -13.41 16.91
C HIS A 87 -2.03 -13.17 18.43
N ARG A 88 -3.20 -12.89 19.05
CA ARG A 88 -3.41 -13.27 20.46
C ARG A 88 -3.40 -14.79 20.70
N ASN A 89 -3.50 -15.60 19.64
CA ASN A 89 -3.67 -17.07 19.71
C ASN A 89 -2.47 -17.89 19.19
N LEU A 90 -1.29 -17.30 18.96
CA LEU A 90 -0.08 -18.09 18.68
C LEU A 90 0.45 -18.66 20.00
N LYS A 91 -0.03 -19.86 20.37
CA LYS A 91 0.54 -20.62 21.48
C LYS A 91 2.04 -20.83 21.25
N VAL A 92 2.82 -20.62 22.31
CA VAL A 92 4.28 -20.45 22.24
C VAL A 92 4.98 -21.71 21.75
N ALA A 93 5.46 -21.70 20.52
CA ALA A 93 6.40 -22.69 19.99
C ALA A 93 7.83 -22.41 20.52
N ARG A 94 8.11 -22.78 21.78
CA ARG A 94 9.48 -22.84 22.29
C ARG A 94 10.17 -24.09 21.72
N ALA A 95 11.01 -23.91 20.69
CA ALA A 95 12.01 -24.92 20.36
C ALA A 95 12.94 -25.10 21.57
N ARG A 96 13.12 -26.34 22.04
CA ARG A 96 13.75 -26.61 23.34
C ARG A 96 15.26 -26.37 23.37
N TYR A 97 15.91 -26.23 22.21
CA TYR A 97 17.37 -26.16 22.04
C TYR A 97 17.84 -25.32 20.83
N ASN A 98 17.48 -24.03 20.73
CA ASN A 98 18.31 -23.03 20.01
C ASN A 98 17.96 -21.58 20.42
N PHE A 99 18.91 -20.63 20.29
CA PHE A 99 18.90 -19.39 21.09
C PHE A 99 18.95 -18.04 20.33
N SER A 100 19.11 -18.00 19.01
CA SER A 100 19.18 -16.74 18.25
C SER A 100 17.80 -16.06 18.11
N ILE A 101 17.57 -14.97 18.85
CA ILE A 101 16.36 -14.15 18.74
C ILE A 101 16.67 -12.87 17.93
N THR A 102 15.99 -12.68 16.80
CA THR A 102 16.06 -11.44 16.03
C THR A 102 14.93 -10.48 16.43
N TYR A 103 15.31 -9.29 16.89
CA TYR A 103 14.40 -8.17 17.10
C TYR A 103 14.52 -7.17 15.93
N VAL A 104 13.40 -6.73 15.38
CA VAL A 104 13.34 -5.74 14.29
C VAL A 104 12.59 -4.48 14.75
N ASP A 105 13.17 -3.30 14.51
CA ASP A 105 12.62 -2.01 14.98
C ASP A 105 12.01 -1.24 13.81
N ILE A 106 10.73 -1.51 13.53
CA ILE A 106 10.07 -1.02 12.30
C ILE A 106 9.93 0.51 12.24
N LEU A 107 10.14 1.22 13.36
CA LEU A 107 10.24 2.69 13.41
C LEU A 107 11.51 3.23 12.76
N ASN A 108 12.56 2.42 12.69
CA ASN A 108 13.88 2.81 12.21
C ASN A 108 14.27 2.09 10.91
N MET A 109 13.39 1.23 10.38
CA MET A 109 13.57 0.51 9.11
C MET A 109 12.84 1.21 7.97
N ASP A 110 13.46 1.30 6.79
CA ASP A 110 12.85 1.75 5.54
C ASP A 110 11.88 0.70 4.98
N TYR A 111 11.00 1.12 4.07
CA TYR A 111 9.93 0.25 3.54
C TYR A 111 10.47 -1.03 2.85
N ASP A 112 11.62 -0.93 2.17
CA ASP A 112 12.24 -2.07 1.48
C ASP A 112 13.06 -2.98 2.42
N GLU A 113 13.27 -2.58 3.67
CA GLU A 113 13.88 -3.40 4.73
C GLU A 113 12.84 -4.17 5.57
N LEU A 114 11.56 -3.77 5.50
CA LEU A 114 10.49 -4.34 6.31
C LEU A 114 10.35 -5.87 6.14
N PRO A 115 9.96 -6.60 7.20
CA PRO A 115 9.59 -8.01 7.09
C PRO A 115 8.53 -8.25 6.00
N THR A 116 8.66 -9.35 5.27
CA THR A 116 7.95 -9.61 4.01
C THR A 116 6.43 -9.39 4.09
N ASP A 117 5.78 -9.77 5.19
CA ASP A 117 4.32 -9.62 5.35
C ASP A 117 3.88 -8.16 5.52
N TRP A 118 4.72 -7.34 6.17
CA TRP A 118 4.48 -5.91 6.39
C TRP A 118 4.70 -5.13 5.09
N ALA A 119 5.81 -5.41 4.40
CA ALA A 119 6.03 -4.90 3.04
C ALA A 119 4.91 -5.35 2.09
N TYR A 120 4.44 -6.60 2.20
CA TYR A 120 3.33 -7.14 1.41
C TYR A 120 2.03 -6.39 1.66
N GLU A 121 1.61 -6.15 2.91
CA GLU A 121 0.35 -5.44 3.18
C GLU A 121 0.42 -3.99 2.71
N ASN A 122 1.52 -3.27 2.99
CA ASN A 122 1.74 -1.91 2.51
C ASN A 122 1.66 -1.86 0.96
N LYS A 123 2.35 -2.78 0.28
CA LYS A 123 2.31 -2.96 -1.19
C LYS A 123 0.94 -3.38 -1.73
N ASN A 124 0.10 -4.04 -0.94
CA ASN A 124 -1.27 -4.40 -1.32
C ASN A 124 -2.20 -3.20 -1.27
N THR A 125 -2.15 -2.40 -0.21
CA THR A 125 -2.99 -1.20 -0.09
C THR A 125 -2.59 -0.14 -1.09
N ALA A 126 -1.29 0.17 -1.20
CA ALA A 126 -0.76 1.06 -2.23
C ALA A 126 -1.26 0.67 -3.63
N ARG A 127 -1.27 -0.64 -3.94
CA ARG A 127 -1.81 -1.19 -5.20
C ARG A 127 -3.33 -1.03 -5.37
N VAL A 128 -4.12 -1.02 -4.30
CA VAL A 128 -5.56 -0.70 -4.40
C VAL A 128 -5.77 0.79 -4.64
N ALA A 129 -5.09 1.65 -3.87
CA ALA A 129 -5.12 3.11 -4.06
C ALA A 129 -4.70 3.50 -5.49
N CYS A 130 -3.53 3.06 -5.95
CA CYS A 130 -3.02 3.31 -7.30
C CYS A 130 -4.01 2.84 -8.40
N ARG A 131 -4.68 1.70 -8.22
CA ARG A 131 -5.73 1.21 -9.15
C ARG A 131 -6.96 2.12 -9.16
N GLN A 132 -7.42 2.60 -8.01
CA GLN A 132 -8.58 3.49 -7.95
C GLN A 132 -8.26 4.90 -8.45
N VAL A 133 -7.04 5.41 -8.24
CA VAL A 133 -6.54 6.65 -8.86
C VAL A 133 -6.54 6.52 -10.38
N LEU A 134 -5.87 5.51 -10.95
CA LEU A 134 -5.84 5.30 -12.41
C LEU A 134 -7.23 5.08 -13.02
N LYS A 135 -8.15 4.39 -12.31
CA LYS A 135 -9.54 4.27 -12.75
C LYS A 135 -10.24 5.63 -12.75
N SER A 136 -10.03 6.47 -11.73
CA SER A 136 -10.74 7.73 -11.57
C SER A 136 -10.29 8.81 -12.55
N VAL A 137 -8.99 8.93 -12.86
CA VAL A 137 -8.50 9.85 -13.91
C VAL A 137 -8.99 9.43 -15.31
N ARG A 138 -9.02 8.13 -15.62
CA ARG A 138 -9.57 7.62 -16.90
C ARG A 138 -11.07 7.85 -17.01
N GLN A 139 -11.79 7.81 -15.89
CA GLN A 139 -13.21 8.15 -15.78
C GLN A 139 -13.46 9.66 -15.60
N LYS A 140 -12.44 10.52 -15.71
CA LYS A 140 -12.50 11.99 -15.52
C LYS A 140 -13.25 12.42 -14.24
N ARG A 141 -13.14 11.64 -13.16
CA ARG A 141 -13.88 11.91 -11.90
C ARG A 141 -13.28 13.09 -11.15
N LEU A 142 -14.14 13.86 -10.49
CA LEU A 142 -13.76 14.96 -9.61
C LEU A 142 -13.10 14.44 -8.33
N PHE A 143 -11.89 14.91 -8.02
CA PHE A 143 -11.11 14.44 -6.85
C PHE A 143 -11.41 15.27 -5.60
N ASN A 144 -12.64 15.12 -5.08
CA ASN A 144 -13.12 15.74 -3.85
C ASN A 144 -13.20 14.75 -2.67
N ARG A 145 -13.58 15.25 -1.48
CA ARG A 145 -13.77 14.46 -0.25
C ARG A 145 -14.63 13.21 -0.45
N ASN A 146 -15.73 13.30 -1.20
CA ASN A 146 -16.62 12.17 -1.47
C ASN A 146 -15.92 11.07 -2.30
N LEU A 147 -15.15 11.43 -3.34
CA LEU A 147 -14.35 10.44 -4.07
C LEU A 147 -13.31 9.76 -3.17
N ILE A 148 -12.69 10.51 -2.26
CA ILE A 148 -11.70 9.98 -1.31
C ILE A 148 -12.34 8.95 -0.38
N GLU A 149 -13.51 9.22 0.22
CA GLU A 149 -14.22 8.25 1.07
C GLU A 149 -14.64 6.98 0.29
N ILE A 150 -15.21 7.14 -0.91
CA ILE A 150 -15.63 6.03 -1.78
C ILE A 150 -14.44 5.14 -2.21
N ILE A 151 -13.22 5.67 -2.23
CA ILE A 151 -12.00 4.90 -2.52
C ILE A 151 -11.40 4.32 -1.25
N SER A 152 -11.42 5.05 -0.15
CA SER A 152 -10.96 4.59 1.17
C SER A 152 -11.75 3.36 1.63
N GLU A 153 -13.09 3.36 1.47
CA GLU A 153 -13.90 2.16 1.73
C GLU A 153 -13.48 0.95 0.88
N LYS A 154 -13.09 1.14 -0.38
CA LYS A 154 -12.63 0.03 -1.24
C LYS A 154 -11.25 -0.48 -0.84
N ILE A 155 -10.40 0.40 -0.32
CA ILE A 155 -9.11 0.04 0.26
C ILE A 155 -9.34 -0.84 1.49
N TYR A 156 -10.18 -0.40 2.43
CA TYR A 156 -10.64 -1.18 3.58
C TYR A 156 -11.21 -2.55 3.18
N LYS A 157 -12.23 -2.59 2.30
CA LYS A 157 -12.87 -3.83 1.85
C LYS A 157 -11.87 -4.80 1.20
N ALA A 158 -10.87 -4.28 0.49
CA ALA A 158 -9.80 -5.10 -0.08
C ALA A 158 -8.83 -5.66 0.99
N TRP A 159 -8.62 -4.97 2.11
CA TRP A 159 -7.87 -5.50 3.27
C TRP A 159 -8.66 -6.55 4.04
N ILE A 160 -9.95 -6.30 4.34
CA ILE A 160 -10.83 -7.28 4.98
C ILE A 160 -10.84 -8.60 4.23
N LYS A 161 -10.93 -8.58 2.90
CA LYS A 161 -10.88 -9.79 2.07
C LYS A 161 -9.58 -10.60 2.23
N ARG A 162 -8.47 -9.99 2.65
CA ARG A 162 -7.22 -10.68 2.98
C ARG A 162 -7.18 -11.12 4.46
N ASN A 163 -7.66 -10.27 5.36
CA ASN A 163 -7.23 -10.28 6.76
C ASN A 163 -8.33 -10.41 7.82
N ALA A 164 -9.61 -10.57 7.44
CA ALA A 164 -10.71 -10.76 8.39
C ALA A 164 -10.43 -11.86 9.45
N HIS A 165 -9.78 -12.95 9.05
CA HIS A 165 -9.41 -14.08 9.92
C HIS A 165 -8.39 -13.72 11.04
N ARG A 166 -7.73 -12.56 10.94
CA ARG A 166 -6.72 -12.04 11.89
C ARG A 166 -6.96 -10.59 12.31
N ALA A 167 -8.14 -10.04 12.00
CA ALA A 167 -8.58 -8.73 12.45
C ALA A 167 -9.28 -8.85 13.82
N SER A 168 -9.34 -7.77 14.60
CA SER A 168 -10.21 -7.71 15.77
C SER A 168 -11.63 -7.34 15.36
N ASN A 169 -12.64 -7.70 16.15
CA ASN A 169 -14.05 -7.46 15.84
C ASN A 169 -14.37 -5.96 15.61
N GLN A 170 -13.66 -5.06 16.31
CA GLN A 170 -13.76 -3.60 16.15
C GLN A 170 -13.34 -3.12 14.74
N LEU A 171 -12.56 -3.92 14.03
CA LEU A 171 -11.97 -3.62 12.72
C LEU A 171 -12.68 -4.34 11.58
N ILE A 172 -13.72 -5.14 11.88
CA ILE A 172 -14.55 -5.88 10.92
C ILE A 172 -15.88 -5.13 10.66
N LEU A 173 -16.10 -4.00 11.35
CA LEU A 173 -17.28 -3.14 11.20
C LEU A 173 -17.41 -2.56 9.78
N PRO A 174 -18.62 -2.26 9.27
CA PRO A 174 -18.78 -1.49 8.03
C PRO A 174 -18.02 -0.15 8.09
N TYR A 175 -17.38 0.28 7.00
CA TYR A 175 -16.43 1.41 6.98
C TYR A 175 -16.97 2.71 7.62
N LYS A 176 -18.27 2.99 7.46
CA LYS A 176 -18.93 4.16 8.09
C LYS A 176 -18.86 4.17 9.63
N TYR A 177 -18.71 3.01 10.27
CA TYR A 177 -18.65 2.80 11.73
C TYR A 177 -17.24 2.52 12.27
N LEU A 178 -16.21 2.58 11.42
CA LEU A 178 -14.83 2.49 11.89
C LEU A 178 -14.42 3.77 12.62
N PRO A 179 -13.50 3.70 13.61
CA PRO A 179 -12.87 4.89 14.18
C PRO A 179 -12.20 5.76 13.11
N GLU A 180 -12.28 7.09 13.25
CA GLU A 180 -11.73 8.03 12.25
C GLU A 180 -10.21 7.86 12.05
N ASN A 181 -9.46 7.56 13.12
CA ASN A 181 -8.02 7.28 13.05
C ASN A 181 -7.67 6.01 12.25
N GLU A 182 -8.63 5.11 12.02
CA GLU A 182 -8.47 3.93 11.18
C GLU A 182 -8.84 4.26 9.72
N LYS A 183 -9.93 5.02 9.51
CA LYS A 183 -10.35 5.53 8.19
C LYS A 183 -9.29 6.46 7.57
N ASP A 184 -8.62 7.25 8.39
CA ASP A 184 -7.52 8.13 8.00
C ASP A 184 -6.34 7.38 7.36
N LYS A 185 -6.11 6.10 7.68
CA LYS A 185 -5.04 5.32 7.05
C LYS A 185 -5.34 5.08 5.57
N ASP A 186 -6.59 4.73 5.25
CA ASP A 186 -7.04 4.54 3.88
C ASP A 186 -7.12 5.88 3.12
N ARG A 187 -7.61 6.95 3.78
CA ARG A 187 -7.61 8.32 3.22
C ARG A 187 -6.19 8.78 2.87
N ARG A 188 -5.23 8.60 3.78
CA ARG A 188 -3.80 8.93 3.55
C ARG A 188 -3.22 8.10 2.40
N ALA A 189 -3.54 6.81 2.30
CA ALA A 189 -3.13 5.97 1.17
C ALA A 189 -3.63 6.50 -0.19
N MET A 190 -4.88 6.97 -0.24
CA MET A 190 -5.47 7.61 -1.42
C MET A 190 -4.82 8.97 -1.73
N LEU A 191 -4.66 9.85 -0.74
CA LEU A 191 -4.05 11.17 -0.90
C LEU A 191 -2.59 11.10 -1.37
N ILE A 192 -1.79 10.19 -0.79
CA ILE A 192 -0.40 9.94 -1.21
C ILE A 192 -0.37 9.43 -2.65
N ALA A 193 -1.30 8.57 -3.06
CA ALA A 193 -1.41 8.10 -4.44
C ALA A 193 -1.81 9.23 -5.43
N CYS A 194 -2.68 10.16 -5.03
CA CYS A 194 -2.98 11.35 -5.84
C CYS A 194 -1.76 12.25 -6.01
N ARG A 195 -1.03 12.53 -4.92
CA ARG A 195 0.16 13.40 -4.93
C ARG A 195 1.27 12.82 -5.80
N LEU A 196 1.67 11.57 -5.56
CA LEU A 196 2.71 10.88 -6.33
C LEU A 196 2.34 10.68 -7.80
N TYR A 197 1.05 10.56 -8.14
CA TYR A 197 0.63 10.49 -9.54
C TYR A 197 0.96 11.78 -10.32
N ASN A 198 0.87 12.95 -9.68
CA ASN A 198 1.28 14.22 -10.24
C ASN A 198 2.82 14.37 -10.22
N GLU A 199 3.45 14.14 -9.07
CA GLU A 199 4.91 14.28 -8.86
C GLU A 199 5.73 13.40 -9.82
N LEU A 200 5.26 12.17 -10.09
CA LEU A 200 5.89 11.23 -11.03
C LEU A 200 5.42 11.43 -12.50
N HIS A 201 4.67 12.51 -12.77
CA HIS A 201 4.08 12.86 -14.07
C HIS A 201 3.33 11.71 -14.78
N LEU A 202 2.67 10.83 -14.02
CA LEU A 202 2.09 9.58 -14.54
C LEU A 202 0.98 9.82 -15.56
N TYR A 203 0.33 10.98 -15.49
CA TYR A 203 -0.66 11.45 -16.47
C TYR A 203 -0.11 11.48 -17.91
N ARG A 204 1.18 11.79 -18.10
CA ARG A 204 1.85 11.73 -19.42
C ARG A 204 1.89 10.30 -19.96
N TYR A 205 2.33 9.35 -19.13
CA TYR A 205 2.48 7.94 -19.50
C TYR A 205 1.14 7.21 -19.68
N PHE A 206 0.12 7.56 -18.90
CA PHE A 206 -1.22 6.94 -18.98
C PHE A 206 -2.20 7.70 -19.89
N ARG A 207 -1.73 8.71 -20.63
CA ARG A 207 -2.50 9.54 -21.58
C ARG A 207 -3.78 10.12 -20.94
N THR A 208 -3.63 10.74 -19.77
CA THR A 208 -4.68 11.29 -18.92
C THR A 208 -4.30 12.68 -18.39
N THR A 209 -5.17 13.33 -17.60
CA THR A 209 -4.89 14.63 -16.98
C THR A 209 -4.14 14.48 -15.64
N PRO A 210 -3.50 15.55 -15.14
CA PRO A 210 -3.15 15.70 -13.73
C PRO A 210 -4.40 15.59 -12.83
N ILE A 211 -4.15 15.36 -11.54
CA ILE A 211 -5.18 15.36 -10.49
C ILE A 211 -5.19 16.72 -9.81
N HIS A 212 -6.34 17.37 -9.79
CA HIS A 212 -6.59 18.55 -8.96
C HIS A 212 -7.44 18.09 -7.78
N LEU A 213 -6.86 18.05 -6.59
CA LEU A 213 -7.60 17.81 -5.36
C LEU A 213 -8.47 19.04 -5.08
N ILE A 214 -9.75 18.81 -4.82
CA ILE A 214 -10.68 19.86 -4.38
C ILE A 214 -10.88 19.67 -2.89
N GLU A 215 -10.25 20.56 -2.14
CA GLU A 215 -10.55 20.80 -0.73
C GLU A 215 -12.01 21.26 -0.61
N PRO A 216 -12.72 20.92 0.48
CA PRO A 216 -14.07 21.40 0.68
C PRO A 216 -14.08 22.93 0.81
N SER A 217 -15.15 23.57 0.33
CA SER A 217 -15.53 24.89 0.83
C SER A 217 -15.65 24.83 2.36
N ILE A 218 -15.16 25.88 3.03
CA ILE A 218 -15.46 26.10 4.44
C ILE A 218 -16.84 26.77 4.47
N GLU A 219 -17.86 25.94 4.67
CA GLU A 219 -19.26 26.30 4.96
C GLU A 219 -19.57 25.98 6.43
#